data_AF-A0A9E6AKH0-F1
#
_entry.id   AF-A0A9E6AKH0-F1
#
_cell.length_a   1.000
_cell.length_b   1.000
_cell.length_c   1.000
_cell.angle_alpha   90.00
_cell.angle_beta   90.00
_cell.angle_gamma   90.00
#
_symmetry.space_group_name_H-M   'P 1'
#
loop_
_entity.id
_entity.type
_entity.pdbx_description
1 polymer ?
#
loop_
_entity_poly.entity_id
_entity_poly.type
_entity_poly.pdbx_seq_one_letter_code
_entity_poly.pdbx_strand_id
1 'polypeptide(L)'
;MTQSCFWLSVAVALSSGACGGSVAPRVDDRQNLADGGGGSGGAAAEWSWTPPPPAGGSGGTASVSMVGGGAGGSPLYVEPECPDVAATPGPEECALFGDTGGCGLGLSCSPYVEYPSTPCGAEIFGTHCVTAGVGRQGDECDDGCAEGHICVSSARGFLCVQMCPIDAPDDCPPGLLCGSLDVEGLGGCI
;
A
#
# COMPACT_ATOMS: atom_id res chain seq x y z
N MET A 1 1.52 36.07 -49.56
CA MET A 1 0.22 36.14 -48.88
C MET A 1 0.48 35.87 -47.42
N THR A 2 0.48 36.96 -46.67
CA THR A 2 0.73 37.10 -45.23
C THR A 2 -0.54 36.76 -44.44
N GLN A 3 -0.42 36.63 -43.10
CA GLN A 3 -1.48 36.63 -42.06
C GLN A 3 -2.16 35.25 -41.76
N SER A 4 -2.32 34.78 -40.52
CA SER A 4 -2.19 35.40 -39.19
C SER A 4 -1.92 34.35 -38.10
N CYS A 5 -0.97 34.63 -37.21
CA CYS A 5 -0.85 33.97 -35.90
C CYS A 5 -1.91 34.55 -34.95
N PHE A 6 -2.89 33.73 -34.55
CA PHE A 6 -3.77 34.06 -33.44
C PHE A 6 -3.05 33.67 -32.13
N TRP A 7 -2.51 34.67 -31.43
CA TRP A 7 -2.11 34.55 -30.04
C TRP A 7 -3.37 34.60 -29.17
N LEU A 8 -3.74 33.49 -28.56
CA LEU A 8 -4.75 33.44 -27.51
C LEU A 8 -4.04 33.54 -26.16
N SER A 9 -3.95 34.75 -25.61
CA SER A 9 -3.48 34.98 -24.25
C SER A 9 -4.58 34.58 -23.27
N VAL A 10 -4.45 33.42 -22.62
CA VAL A 10 -5.29 33.06 -21.46
C VAL A 10 -4.60 33.57 -20.20
N ALA A 11 -5.17 34.61 -19.59
CA ALA A 11 -4.75 35.12 -18.31
C ALA A 11 -5.21 34.16 -17.20
N VAL A 12 -4.26 33.46 -16.56
CA VAL A 12 -4.50 32.68 -15.34
C VAL A 12 -4.49 33.65 -14.16
N ALA A 13 -5.66 33.83 -13.54
CA ALA A 13 -5.79 34.56 -12.27
C ALA A 13 -5.34 33.63 -11.12
N LEU A 14 -4.16 33.91 -10.56
CA LEU A 14 -3.71 33.31 -9.30
C LEU A 14 -4.49 33.93 -8.14
N SER A 15 -5.42 33.19 -7.55
CA SER A 15 -5.95 33.49 -6.20
C SER A 15 -5.18 32.68 -5.17
N SER A 16 -4.20 33.32 -4.55
CA SER A 16 -3.46 32.84 -3.38
C SER A 16 -4.37 32.90 -2.14
N GLY A 17 -5.05 31.79 -1.84
CA GLY A 17 -5.72 31.56 -0.56
C GLY A 17 -4.78 30.84 0.40
N ALA A 18 -4.13 31.59 1.30
CA ALA A 18 -3.34 31.05 2.39
C ALA A 18 -4.26 30.62 3.55
N CYS A 19 -4.45 29.31 3.72
CA CYS A 19 -5.04 28.74 4.94
C CYS A 19 -3.92 28.31 5.88
N GLY A 20 -3.41 29.26 6.67
CA GLY A 20 -2.53 28.99 7.81
C GLY A 20 -3.35 28.56 9.02
N GLY A 21 -3.43 27.25 9.26
CA GLY A 21 -4.03 26.67 10.45
C GLY A 21 -2.96 26.17 11.41
N SER A 22 -2.70 26.90 12.48
CA SER A 22 -1.83 26.46 13.58
C SER A 22 -2.66 25.60 14.55
N VAL A 23 -2.39 24.30 14.61
CA VAL A 23 -2.92 23.43 15.67
C VAL A 23 -2.09 23.62 16.94
N ALA A 24 -2.69 24.19 17.97
CA ALA A 24 -2.13 24.17 19.32
C ALA A 24 -2.34 22.78 19.94
N PRO A 25 -1.33 22.18 20.61
CA PRO A 25 -1.55 20.97 21.37
C PRO A 25 -2.47 21.27 22.57
N ARG A 26 -3.59 20.55 22.67
CA ARG A 26 -4.36 20.45 23.92
C ARG A 26 -3.51 19.68 24.92
N VAL A 27 -2.96 20.39 25.90
CA VAL A 27 -2.44 19.81 27.13
C VAL A 27 -3.66 19.69 28.06
N ASP A 28 -4.31 18.53 28.06
CA ASP A 28 -5.32 18.20 29.06
C ASP A 28 -4.60 17.85 30.38
N ASP A 29 -4.56 18.84 31.27
CA ASP A 29 -4.22 18.68 32.67
C ASP A 29 -5.21 17.71 33.36
N ARG A 30 -4.82 16.44 33.48
CA ARG A 30 -5.34 15.52 34.50
C ARG A 30 -4.29 15.30 35.58
N GLN A 31 -4.14 16.30 36.44
CA GLN A 31 -3.52 16.09 37.74
C GLN A 31 -4.59 15.70 38.77
N ASN A 32 -4.42 14.47 39.27
CA ASN A 32 -4.78 13.98 40.61
C ASN A 32 -6.25 14.00 41.06
N LEU A 33 -6.85 12.81 41.12
CA LEU A 33 -7.56 12.34 42.32
C LEU A 33 -7.41 10.82 42.43
N ALA A 34 -7.12 10.36 43.65
CA ALA A 34 -6.59 9.06 43.99
C ALA A 34 -7.62 7.91 44.10
N ASP A 35 -7.05 6.71 44.13
CA ASP A 35 -7.52 5.44 44.73
C ASP A 35 -8.66 4.65 44.06
N GLY A 36 -8.27 3.50 43.48
CA GLY A 36 -9.15 2.31 43.44
C GLY A 36 -9.08 1.43 42.20
N GLY A 37 -8.30 0.34 42.28
CA GLY A 37 -8.75 -0.98 41.81
C GLY A 37 -8.58 -1.37 40.33
N GLY A 38 -7.57 -2.20 40.07
CA GLY A 38 -7.68 -3.44 39.27
C GLY A 38 -8.17 -3.36 37.82
N GLY A 39 -7.24 -3.50 36.87
CA GLY A 39 -7.57 -3.81 35.49
C GLY A 39 -6.29 -4.03 34.67
N SER A 40 -6.05 -5.27 34.29
CA SER A 40 -4.83 -5.76 33.65
C SER A 40 -4.57 -5.12 32.28
N GLY A 41 -3.29 -4.98 31.96
CA GLY A 41 -2.77 -4.22 30.82
C GLY A 41 -3.28 -4.68 29.46
N GLY A 42 -3.93 -3.75 28.75
CA GLY A 42 -3.92 -3.76 27.30
C GLY A 42 -2.60 -3.15 26.86
N ALA A 43 -1.72 -3.97 26.27
CA ALA A 43 -0.54 -3.47 25.59
C ALA A 43 -1.00 -2.53 24.48
N ALA A 44 -0.74 -1.22 24.65
CA ALA A 44 -0.69 -0.31 23.52
C ALA A 44 0.42 -0.86 22.62
N ALA A 45 0.04 -1.38 21.46
CA ALA A 45 0.99 -1.66 20.39
C ALA A 45 1.55 -0.31 19.95
N GLU A 46 2.69 0.06 20.51
CA GLU A 46 3.54 1.11 19.97
C GLU A 46 4.04 0.57 18.62
N TRP A 47 3.52 1.10 17.52
CA TRP A 47 3.94 0.71 16.18
C TRP A 47 5.32 1.33 15.93
N SER A 48 6.35 0.71 16.49
CA SER A 48 7.75 1.04 16.22
C SER A 48 8.07 0.51 14.82
N TRP A 49 7.87 1.34 13.81
CA TRP A 49 8.38 1.13 12.45
C TRP A 49 9.90 1.15 12.49
N THR A 50 10.51 -0.01 12.66
CA THR A 50 11.90 -0.24 12.28
C THR A 50 11.84 -0.93 10.93
N PRO A 51 12.32 -0.34 9.84
CA PRO A 51 12.32 -1.02 8.55
C PRO A 51 13.12 -2.33 8.69
N PRO A 52 12.54 -3.50 8.37
CA PRO A 52 13.31 -4.72 8.32
C PRO A 52 14.36 -4.61 7.20
N PRO A 53 15.50 -5.32 7.30
CA PRO A 53 16.37 -5.49 6.15
C PRO A 53 15.56 -6.09 4.98
N PRO A 54 15.93 -5.84 3.72
CA PRO A 54 15.23 -6.44 2.57
C PRO A 54 15.31 -7.97 2.71
N ALA A 55 14.19 -8.55 3.13
CA ALA A 55 14.02 -9.95 3.39
C ALA A 55 12.71 -10.36 2.71
N GLY A 56 12.84 -11.23 1.72
CA GLY A 56 11.72 -11.78 0.95
C GLY A 56 10.60 -12.27 1.87
N GLY A 57 9.37 -12.11 1.38
CA GLY A 57 8.12 -12.31 2.10
C GLY A 57 8.14 -13.50 3.06
N SER A 58 8.18 -13.20 4.36
CA SER A 58 7.97 -14.18 5.41
C SER A 58 6.47 -14.24 5.70
N GLY A 59 5.83 -15.34 5.28
CA GLY A 59 4.48 -15.69 5.70
C GLY A 59 4.38 -15.66 7.22
N GLY A 60 3.65 -14.68 7.75
CA GLY A 60 3.54 -14.45 9.18
C GLY A 60 2.85 -15.61 9.88
N THR A 61 3.61 -16.46 10.56
CA THR A 61 3.07 -17.41 11.55
C THR A 61 2.62 -16.63 12.79
N ALA A 62 1.44 -16.03 12.75
CA ALA A 62 0.78 -15.47 13.92
C ALA A 62 0.27 -16.63 14.81
N SER A 63 1.15 -17.20 15.63
CA SER A 63 0.78 -18.15 16.66
C SER A 63 0.15 -17.40 17.85
N VAL A 64 -1.14 -17.09 17.72
CA VAL A 64 -1.97 -16.63 18.85
C VAL A 64 -2.14 -17.80 19.82
N SER A 65 -1.27 -17.87 20.82
CA SER A 65 -1.33 -18.85 21.90
C SER A 65 -2.48 -18.48 22.86
N MET A 66 -3.71 -18.72 22.44
CA MET A 66 -4.91 -18.63 23.28
C MET A 66 -4.92 -19.83 24.23
N VAL A 67 -4.31 -19.70 25.41
CA VAL A 67 -4.42 -20.68 26.49
C VAL A 67 -5.83 -20.56 27.11
N GLY A 68 -6.81 -21.19 26.47
CA GLY A 68 -8.17 -21.37 26.96
C GLY A 68 -8.46 -22.86 27.16
N GLY A 69 -8.38 -23.32 28.40
CA GLY A 69 -8.59 -24.72 28.78
C GLY A 69 -9.99 -25.23 28.45
N GLY A 70 -10.08 -26.06 27.42
CA GLY A 70 -11.25 -26.88 27.10
C GLY A 70 -10.80 -28.28 26.72
N ALA A 71 -11.07 -29.25 27.58
CA ALA A 71 -10.72 -30.66 27.40
C ALA A 71 -11.52 -31.28 26.25
N GLY A 72 -11.05 -31.07 25.02
CA GLY A 72 -11.67 -31.59 23.80
C GLY A 72 -11.05 -31.05 22.51
N GLY A 73 -9.81 -30.56 22.56
CA GLY A 73 -9.16 -29.94 21.41
C GLY A 73 -8.87 -30.95 20.30
N SER A 74 -9.38 -30.67 19.10
CA SER A 74 -8.86 -31.27 17.87
C SER A 74 -7.33 -31.17 17.86
N PRO A 75 -6.60 -32.16 17.30
CA PRO A 75 -5.15 -32.10 17.24
C PRO A 75 -4.73 -30.75 16.62
N LEU A 76 -3.75 -30.10 17.26
CA LEU A 76 -3.18 -28.86 16.74
C LEU A 76 -2.66 -29.16 15.33
N TYR A 77 -3.20 -28.46 14.34
CA TYR A 77 -2.64 -28.48 12.99
C TYR A 77 -1.26 -27.84 13.06
N VAL A 78 -0.22 -28.63 12.81
CA VAL A 78 1.14 -28.14 12.67
C VAL A 78 1.35 -27.90 11.19
N GLU A 79 1.48 -26.64 10.80
CA GLU A 79 1.83 -26.27 9.44
C GLU A 79 3.25 -26.78 9.14
N PRO A 80 3.47 -27.51 8.03
CA PRO A 80 4.80 -27.95 7.65
C PRO A 80 5.71 -26.73 7.45
N GLU A 81 6.93 -26.78 7.99
CA GLU A 81 7.93 -25.74 7.74
C GLU A 81 8.29 -25.75 6.25
N CYS A 82 7.86 -24.74 5.51
CA CYS A 82 8.31 -24.52 4.14
C CYS A 82 9.71 -23.89 4.16
N PRO A 83 10.60 -24.28 3.25
CA PRO A 83 11.88 -23.60 3.09
C PRO A 83 11.65 -22.15 2.67
N ASP A 84 12.50 -21.23 3.13
CA ASP A 84 12.54 -19.86 2.61
C ASP A 84 13.01 -19.90 1.15
N VAL A 85 12.07 -19.75 0.21
CA VAL A 85 12.36 -19.66 -1.22
C VAL A 85 12.12 -18.23 -1.66
N ALA A 86 13.13 -17.62 -2.28
CA ALA A 86 12.97 -16.30 -2.86
C ALA A 86 11.90 -16.32 -3.96
N ALA A 87 11.17 -15.21 -4.06
CA ALA A 87 10.24 -14.95 -5.14
C ALA A 87 10.90 -15.18 -6.50
N THR A 88 10.21 -15.89 -7.40
CA THR A 88 10.71 -16.11 -8.76
C THR A 88 10.24 -14.96 -9.65
N PRO A 89 11.11 -14.29 -10.41
CA PRO A 89 10.67 -13.27 -11.36
C PRO A 89 9.85 -13.93 -12.47
N GLY A 90 8.66 -13.40 -12.69
CA GLY A 90 7.75 -13.75 -13.77
C GLY A 90 8.02 -12.94 -15.03
N PRO A 91 7.21 -13.14 -16.08
CA PRO A 91 7.29 -12.32 -17.28
C PRO A 91 6.92 -10.86 -16.99
N GLU A 92 7.73 -9.96 -17.54
CA GLU A 92 7.54 -8.50 -17.49
C GLU A 92 7.09 -8.00 -18.87
N GLU A 93 5.79 -7.77 -19.06
CA GLU A 93 5.27 -7.19 -20.31
C GLU A 93 5.49 -5.67 -20.41
N CYS A 94 5.66 -5.00 -19.27
CA CYS A 94 5.72 -3.55 -19.15
C CYS A 94 6.52 -3.13 -17.90
N ALA A 95 7.03 -1.91 -17.87
CA ALA A 95 7.69 -1.38 -16.68
C ALA A 95 6.66 -0.68 -15.78
N LEU A 96 6.66 -0.98 -14.47
CA LEU A 96 5.82 -0.28 -13.49
C LEU A 96 6.23 1.18 -13.30
N PHE A 97 7.53 1.45 -13.46
CA PHE A 97 8.13 2.77 -13.26
C PHE A 97 9.02 3.12 -14.46
N GLY A 98 8.87 4.34 -14.98
CA GLY A 98 9.72 4.90 -16.03
C GLY A 98 9.06 5.09 -17.40
N ASP A 99 9.78 5.76 -18.31
CA ASP A 99 9.25 6.22 -19.61
C ASP A 99 9.29 5.15 -20.73
N THR A 100 9.96 4.02 -20.50
CA THR A 100 10.27 3.02 -21.55
C THR A 100 9.64 1.67 -21.24
N GLY A 101 8.59 1.33 -21.99
CA GLY A 101 7.87 0.05 -21.89
C GLY A 101 6.43 0.23 -21.43
N GLY A 102 5.75 1.27 -21.93
CA GLY A 102 4.35 1.50 -21.64
C GLY A 102 3.48 0.53 -22.43
N CYS A 103 2.43 0.05 -21.76
CA CYS A 103 1.34 -0.65 -22.44
C CYS A 103 0.75 0.20 -23.58
N GLY A 104 0.03 -0.44 -24.50
CA GLY A 104 -0.65 0.27 -25.58
C GLY A 104 -1.60 1.37 -25.07
N LEU A 105 -2.01 2.29 -25.95
CA LEU A 105 -2.92 3.39 -25.57
C LEU A 105 -4.19 2.85 -24.90
N GLY A 106 -4.52 3.42 -23.73
CA GLY A 106 -5.67 3.01 -22.92
C GLY A 106 -5.43 1.78 -22.05
N LEU A 107 -4.19 1.29 -21.97
CA LEU A 107 -3.78 0.24 -21.06
C LEU A 107 -2.85 0.80 -19.97
N SER A 108 -2.87 0.19 -18.79
CA SER A 108 -1.94 0.44 -17.70
C SER A 108 -1.11 -0.80 -17.40
N CYS A 109 0.11 -0.59 -16.95
CA CYS A 109 0.95 -1.68 -16.45
C CYS A 109 0.49 -2.04 -15.03
N SER A 110 0.01 -3.27 -14.83
CA SER A 110 -0.41 -3.77 -13.52
C SER A 110 0.53 -4.88 -13.06
N PRO A 111 0.98 -4.87 -11.79
CA PRO A 111 1.66 -6.03 -11.23
C PRO A 111 0.65 -7.17 -11.08
N TYR A 112 1.15 -8.40 -11.07
CA TYR A 112 0.39 -9.57 -10.69
C TYR A 112 1.25 -10.55 -9.91
N VAL A 113 0.58 -11.38 -9.11
CA VAL A 113 1.18 -12.47 -8.34
C VAL A 113 0.51 -13.76 -8.81
N GLU A 114 1.30 -14.70 -9.33
CA GLU A 114 0.86 -16.06 -9.56
C GLU A 114 1.25 -16.92 -8.36
N TYR A 115 0.24 -17.33 -7.61
CA TYR A 115 0.41 -18.20 -6.44
C TYR A 115 0.70 -19.64 -6.89
N PRO A 116 1.65 -20.32 -6.23
CA PRO A 116 1.99 -21.70 -6.56
C PRO A 116 0.84 -22.66 -6.26
N SER A 117 0.74 -23.74 -7.05
CA SER A 117 -0.22 -24.83 -6.78
C SER A 117 0.22 -25.77 -5.65
N THR A 118 1.48 -25.67 -5.20
CA THR A 118 2.06 -26.47 -4.13
C THR A 118 2.20 -25.65 -2.84
N PRO A 119 2.02 -26.24 -1.65
CA PRO A 119 2.08 -25.52 -0.37
C PRO A 119 3.37 -24.75 -0.10
N CYS A 120 4.49 -25.23 -0.65
CA CYS A 120 5.81 -24.59 -0.49
C CYS A 120 6.40 -24.13 -1.83
N GLY A 121 5.54 -23.81 -2.81
CA GLY A 121 6.05 -23.18 -4.03
C GLY A 121 6.44 -21.72 -3.76
N ALA A 122 7.28 -21.16 -4.62
CA ALA A 122 7.51 -19.73 -4.63
C ALA A 122 6.42 -19.01 -5.42
N GLU A 123 6.05 -17.82 -4.98
CA GLU A 123 5.22 -16.90 -5.76
C GLU A 123 6.01 -16.39 -6.97
N ILE A 124 5.28 -16.19 -8.08
CA ILE A 124 5.84 -15.60 -9.29
C ILE A 124 5.28 -14.20 -9.43
N PHE A 125 6.17 -13.21 -9.48
CA PHE A 125 5.79 -11.79 -9.61
C PHE A 125 6.11 -11.29 -11.00
N GLY A 126 5.14 -10.66 -11.65
CA GLY A 126 5.38 -10.05 -12.95
C GLY A 126 4.48 -8.85 -13.19
N THR A 127 4.48 -8.39 -14.42
CA THR A 127 3.68 -7.25 -14.86
C THR A 127 2.99 -7.57 -16.16
N HIS A 128 1.73 -7.19 -16.31
CA HIS A 128 1.00 -7.33 -17.56
C HIS A 128 0.17 -6.08 -17.88
N CYS A 129 -0.18 -5.94 -19.14
CA CYS A 129 -0.96 -4.80 -19.59
C CYS A 129 -2.46 -5.03 -19.43
N VAL A 130 -3.12 -4.22 -18.61
CA VAL A 130 -4.58 -4.25 -18.39
C VAL A 130 -5.24 -2.98 -18.92
N THR A 131 -6.55 -3.00 -19.13
CA THR A 131 -7.30 -1.78 -19.45
C THR A 131 -7.17 -0.79 -18.30
N ALA A 132 -6.69 0.42 -18.60
CA ALA A 132 -6.62 1.48 -17.61
C ALA A 132 -8.03 1.93 -17.22
N GLY A 133 -8.29 1.99 -15.93
CA GLY A 133 -9.52 2.57 -15.39
C GLY A 133 -9.44 4.09 -15.27
N VAL A 134 -10.37 4.66 -14.51
CA VAL A 134 -10.44 6.11 -14.26
C VAL A 134 -10.23 6.50 -12.80
N GLY A 135 -10.28 5.52 -11.88
CA GLY A 135 -10.15 5.74 -10.45
C GLY A 135 -8.76 6.25 -10.07
N ARG A 136 -8.70 7.23 -9.18
CA ARG A 136 -7.48 7.85 -8.65
C ARG A 136 -7.34 7.57 -7.16
N GLN A 137 -6.29 8.11 -6.54
CA GLN A 137 -6.03 7.98 -5.10
C GLN A 137 -7.30 8.14 -4.24
N GLY A 138 -7.70 7.06 -3.56
CA GLY A 138 -8.83 7.01 -2.65
C GLY A 138 -10.20 6.74 -3.30
N ASP A 139 -10.29 6.65 -4.62
CA ASP A 139 -11.51 6.25 -5.33
C ASP A 139 -11.75 4.73 -5.18
N GLU A 140 -13.01 4.30 -5.31
CA GLU A 140 -13.38 2.89 -5.32
C GLU A 140 -12.92 2.21 -6.63
N CYS A 141 -12.55 0.93 -6.56
CA CYS A 141 -12.00 0.21 -7.72
C CYS A 141 -13.04 -0.31 -8.74
N ASP A 142 -14.32 0.07 -8.63
CA ASP A 142 -15.40 -0.54 -9.42
C ASP A 142 -15.19 -0.38 -10.94
N ASP A 143 -14.71 0.79 -11.36
CA ASP A 143 -14.40 1.11 -12.77
C ASP A 143 -12.90 0.96 -13.10
N GLY A 144 -12.15 0.30 -12.21
CA GLY A 144 -10.70 0.14 -12.30
C GLY A 144 -9.91 1.41 -11.98
N CYS A 145 -8.62 1.21 -11.69
CA CYS A 145 -7.71 2.30 -11.36
C CYS A 145 -7.01 2.84 -12.60
N ALA A 146 -6.80 4.16 -12.63
CA ALA A 146 -6.04 4.85 -13.64
C ALA A 146 -4.58 4.38 -13.68
N GLU A 147 -3.86 4.78 -14.73
CA GLU A 147 -2.43 4.50 -14.85
C GLU A 147 -1.65 4.98 -13.60
N GLY A 148 -0.66 4.18 -13.18
CA GLY A 148 0.13 4.44 -11.98
C GLY A 148 -0.62 4.18 -10.67
N HIS A 149 -1.83 3.64 -10.70
CA HIS A 149 -2.60 3.28 -9.51
C HIS A 149 -2.92 1.79 -9.48
N ILE A 150 -2.95 1.22 -8.28
CA ILE A 150 -3.30 -0.17 -8.01
C ILE A 150 -4.50 -0.23 -7.06
N CYS A 151 -5.34 -1.23 -7.24
CA CYS A 151 -6.44 -1.49 -6.34
C CYS A 151 -5.97 -2.28 -5.11
N VAL A 152 -6.09 -1.71 -3.91
CA VAL A 152 -5.72 -2.37 -2.65
C VAL A 152 -6.93 -2.59 -1.76
N SER A 153 -6.89 -3.68 -0.99
CA SER A 153 -7.91 -3.97 0.02
C SER A 153 -7.68 -3.14 1.28
N SER A 154 -8.74 -2.53 1.79
CA SER A 154 -8.73 -1.74 3.03
C SER A 154 -9.95 -2.05 3.88
N ALA A 155 -9.97 -1.56 5.13
CA ALA A 155 -11.14 -1.63 6.00
C ALA A 155 -12.39 -0.92 5.45
N ARG A 156 -12.23 -0.07 4.44
CA ARG A 156 -13.32 0.68 3.79
C ARG A 156 -13.75 0.08 2.45
N GLY A 157 -13.19 -1.06 2.06
CA GLY A 157 -13.38 -1.66 0.73
C GLY A 157 -12.11 -1.60 -0.11
N PHE A 158 -12.28 -1.67 -1.43
CA PHE A 158 -11.20 -1.68 -2.40
C PHE A 158 -10.97 -0.27 -2.93
N LEU A 159 -9.76 0.26 -2.73
CA LEU A 159 -9.42 1.64 -3.07
C LEU A 159 -8.24 1.70 -4.03
N CYS A 160 -8.29 2.62 -4.98
CA CYS A 160 -7.16 2.92 -5.84
C CYS A 160 -6.10 3.71 -5.06
N VAL A 161 -4.86 3.24 -5.04
CA VAL A 161 -3.71 3.93 -4.46
C VAL A 161 -2.62 4.11 -5.50
N GLN A 162 -1.97 5.27 -5.48
CA GLN A 162 -0.83 5.54 -6.34
C GLN A 162 0.32 4.60 -5.98
N MET A 163 0.89 3.94 -6.97
CA MET A 163 2.08 3.10 -6.80
C MET A 163 3.31 3.99 -6.61
N CYS A 164 4.22 3.56 -5.75
CA CYS A 164 5.49 4.23 -5.49
C CYS A 164 6.60 3.18 -5.37
N PRO A 165 7.83 3.48 -5.81
CA PRO A 165 8.97 2.63 -5.52
C PRO A 165 9.33 2.75 -4.02
N ILE A 166 9.54 1.63 -3.33
CA ILE A 166 9.79 1.64 -1.89
C ILE A 166 11.07 2.41 -1.51
N ASP A 167 12.02 2.48 -2.45
CA ASP A 167 13.29 3.18 -2.30
C ASP A 167 13.21 4.68 -2.69
N ALA A 168 12.07 5.18 -3.16
CA ALA A 168 11.83 6.60 -3.44
C ALA A 168 10.55 7.09 -2.74
N PRO A 169 10.58 7.27 -1.40
CA PRO A 169 9.40 7.61 -0.60
C PRO A 169 8.82 9.00 -0.91
N ASP A 170 9.59 9.87 -1.58
CA ASP A 170 9.18 11.23 -1.94
C ASP A 170 8.26 11.30 -3.18
N ASP A 171 7.98 10.17 -3.84
CA ASP A 171 7.12 10.11 -5.03
C ASP A 171 5.61 10.18 -4.70
N CYS A 172 5.25 10.05 -3.43
CA CYS A 172 3.86 10.12 -2.99
C CYS A 172 3.31 11.56 -2.92
N PRO A 173 2.01 11.76 -3.17
CA PRO A 173 1.35 13.05 -2.97
C PRO A 173 1.55 13.59 -1.54
N PRO A 174 1.58 14.91 -1.34
CA PRO A 174 1.80 15.50 -0.01
C PRO A 174 0.83 14.96 1.04
N GLY A 175 1.38 14.43 2.13
CA GLY A 175 0.62 13.88 3.25
C GLY A 175 0.39 12.37 3.20
N LEU A 176 0.88 11.69 2.17
CA LEU A 176 0.88 10.23 2.08
C LEU A 176 2.30 9.68 2.23
N LEU A 177 2.42 8.45 2.69
CA LEU A 177 3.67 7.71 2.82
C LEU A 177 3.69 6.53 1.87
N CYS A 178 4.85 6.24 1.29
CA CYS A 178 5.03 5.02 0.50
C CYS A 178 5.10 3.80 1.43
N GLY A 179 3.99 3.08 1.57
CA GLY A 179 3.91 1.84 2.34
C GLY A 179 4.19 0.62 1.47
N SER A 180 4.88 -0.39 2.00
CA SER A 180 5.16 -1.63 1.26
C SER A 180 3.87 -2.36 0.88
N LEU A 181 3.79 -2.84 -0.36
CA LEU A 181 2.78 -3.81 -0.78
C LEU A 181 3.35 -5.23 -0.67
N ASP A 182 2.50 -6.25 -0.88
CA ASP A 182 2.90 -7.67 -0.92
C ASP A 182 3.77 -8.02 -2.14
N VAL A 183 4.42 -7.04 -2.77
CA VAL A 183 5.30 -7.17 -3.92
C VAL A 183 6.62 -6.47 -3.58
N GLU A 184 7.74 -7.21 -3.69
CA GLU A 184 9.05 -6.68 -3.34
C GLU A 184 9.41 -5.44 -4.18
N GLY A 185 9.93 -4.39 -3.53
CA GLY A 185 10.31 -3.14 -4.18
C GLY A 185 9.16 -2.19 -4.53
N LEU A 186 7.91 -2.65 -4.39
CA LEU A 186 6.71 -1.88 -4.73
C LEU A 186 5.98 -1.42 -3.47
N GLY A 187 5.56 -0.16 -3.46
CA GLY A 187 4.71 0.41 -2.44
C GLY A 187 3.45 1.06 -3.00
N GLY A 188 2.55 1.41 -2.10
CA GLY A 188 1.37 2.22 -2.36
C GLY A 188 1.36 3.44 -1.45
N CYS A 189 0.95 4.59 -1.99
CA CYS A 189 0.80 5.82 -1.22
C CYS A 189 -0.45 5.75 -0.33
N ILE A 190 -0.24 5.72 0.99
CA ILE A 190 -1.27 5.56 2.02
C ILE A 190 -1.17 6.60 3.14
#